data_AF-A0A453E1H4-F1
#
_entry.id   AF-A0A453E1H4-F1
#
_cell.length_a   1.000
_cell.length_b   1.000
_cell.length_c   1.000
_cell.angle_alpha   90.00
_cell.angle_beta   90.00
_cell.angle_gamma   90.00
#
_symmetry.space_group_name_H-M   'P 1'
#
loop_
_entity.id
_entity.type
_entity.pdbx_description
1 polymer ?
#
loop_
_entity_poly.entity_id
_entity_poly.type
_entity_poly.pdbx_seq_one_letter_code
_entity_poly.pdbx_strand_id
1 'polypeptide(L)' 'PTRPTTEVITTSDAQQVSSIDVHPTEPWIITTNNVGSLRSWNYKTMV' A
#
# COMPACT_ATOMS: atom_id res chain seq x y z
N PRO A 1 -19.54 -18.60 -4.22
CA PRO A 1 -18.61 -17.47 -4.41
C PRO A 1 -18.52 -16.63 -3.13
N THR A 2 -17.39 -16.70 -2.43
CA THR A 2 -17.17 -15.98 -1.16
C THR A 2 -17.05 -14.48 -1.43
N ARG A 3 -17.81 -13.69 -0.67
CA ARG A 3 -17.76 -12.22 -0.69
C ARG A 3 -16.33 -11.75 -0.38
N PRO A 4 -15.76 -10.77 -1.11
CA PRO A 4 -14.48 -10.19 -0.73
C PRO A 4 -14.64 -9.49 0.62
N THR A 5 -13.86 -9.95 1.61
CA THR A 5 -13.77 -9.30 2.91
C THR A 5 -12.79 -8.13 2.78
N THR A 6 -13.28 -6.91 2.91
CA THR A 6 -12.40 -5.73 3.02
C THR A 6 -11.87 -5.67 4.45
N GLU A 7 -10.57 -5.93 4.64
CA GLU A 7 -9.88 -5.75 5.92
C GLU A 7 -9.11 -4.43 5.91
N VAL A 8 -9.35 -3.58 6.91
CA VAL A 8 -8.61 -2.33 7.09
C VAL A 8 -7.39 -2.61 7.97
N ILE A 9 -6.20 -2.60 7.36
CA ILE A 9 -4.93 -2.78 8.08
C ILE A 9 -4.29 -1.40 8.27
N THR A 10 -4.46 -0.82 9.46
CA THR A 10 -3.76 0.40 9.88
C THR A 10 -2.67 0.03 10.88
N THR A 11 -1.45 0.54 10.67
CA THR A 11 -0.36 0.46 11.64
C THR A 11 -0.07 1.87 12.17
N SER A 12 0.16 1.99 13.48
CA SER A 12 0.39 3.29 14.14
C SER A 12 1.66 4.02 13.68
N ASP A 13 2.58 3.29 13.05
CA ASP A 13 3.88 3.80 12.60
C ASP A 13 3.88 4.21 11.12
N ALA A 14 2.70 4.16 10.46
CA ALA A 14 2.53 4.71 9.13
C ALA A 14 2.66 6.25 9.21
N GLN A 15 3.87 6.76 8.98
CA GLN A 15 4.08 8.18 8.69
C GLN A 15 3.01 8.61 7.68
N GLN A 16 2.28 9.69 7.96
CA GLN A 16 1.13 10.16 7.17
C GLN A 16 1.37 9.97 5.66
N VAL A 17 0.73 8.92 5.12
CA VAL A 17 0.81 8.60 3.70
C VAL A 17 0.05 9.70 2.96
N SER A 18 0.74 10.34 2.03
CA SER A 18 0.22 11.46 1.24
C SER A 18 -0.47 10.97 -0.03
N SER A 19 0.01 9.86 -0.60
CA SER A 19 -0.56 9.25 -1.80
C SER A 19 -0.26 7.75 -1.85
N ILE A 20 -1.15 7.01 -2.53
CA ILE A 20 -1.04 5.58 -2.81
C ILE A 20 -1.36 5.39 -4.30
N ASP A 21 -0.49 4.69 -5.02
CA ASP A 21 -0.71 4.29 -6.42
C ASP A 21 -0.47 2.79 -6.61
N VAL A 22 -1.19 2.17 -7.54
CA VAL A 22 -1.15 0.73 -7.79
C VAL A 22 -0.82 0.51 -9.27
N HIS A 23 0.23 -0.26 -9.53
CA HIS A 23 0.60 -0.56 -10.91
C HIS A 23 -0.51 -1.39 -11.59
N PRO A 24 -0.95 -1.01 -12.80
CA PRO A 24 -2.14 -1.61 -13.41
C PRO A 24 -1.97 -3.09 -13.80
N THR A 25 -0.74 -3.55 -14.00
CA THR A 25 -0.44 -4.91 -14.49
C THR A 25 0.53 -5.70 -13.62
N GLU A 26 1.20 -5.06 -12.66
CA GLU A 26 2.25 -5.67 -11.85
C GLU A 26 1.92 -5.52 -10.36
N PRO A 27 2.44 -6.40 -9.48
CA PRO A 27 1.97 -6.46 -8.11
C PRO A 27 2.59 -5.39 -7.20
N TRP A 28 2.79 -4.18 -7.70
CA TRP A 28 3.50 -3.11 -7.01
C TRP A 28 2.52 -2.03 -6.52
N ILE A 29 2.66 -1.67 -5.25
CA ILE A 29 2.03 -0.51 -4.62
C ILE A 29 3.13 0.50 -4.31
N ILE A 30 2.88 1.75 -4.67
CA ILE A 30 3.77 2.86 -4.38
C ILE A 30 3.07 3.76 -3.36
N THR A 31 3.80 4.12 -2.30
CA THR A 31 3.31 5.05 -1.28
C THR A 31 4.31 6.19 -1.09
N THR A 32 3.79 7.41 -1.01
CA THR A 32 4.57 8.58 -0.60
C THR A 32 4.11 9.05 0.77
N ASN A 33 5.00 9.65 1.54
CA ASN A 33 4.62 10.34 2.78
C ASN A 33 4.78 11.86 2.65
N ASN A 34 4.23 12.59 3.61
CA ASN A 34 4.37 14.05 3.69
C ASN A 34 5.79 14.53 3.99
N VAL A 35 6.74 13.62 4.25
CA VAL A 35 8.14 13.91 4.59
C VAL A 35 9.08 13.62 3.41
N GLY A 36 8.53 13.38 2.22
CA GLY A 36 9.29 13.19 0.98
C GLY A 36 9.92 11.80 0.80
N SER A 37 9.49 10.80 1.56
CA SER A 37 9.91 9.40 1.38
C SER A 37 8.99 8.67 0.41
N LEU A 38 9.60 7.83 -0.43
CA LEU A 38 8.93 6.92 -1.35
C LEU A 38 9.17 5.48 -0.88
N ARG A 39 8.11 4.67 -0.81
CA ARG A 39 8.20 3.23 -0.57
C ARG A 39 7.47 2.46 -1.66
N SER A 40 8.04 1.33 -2.05
CA SER A 40 7.45 0.36 -2.98
C SER A 40 7.19 -0.94 -2.26
N TRP A 41 6.04 -1.54 -2.48
CA TRP A 41 5.63 -2.80 -1.86
C TRP A 41 5.13 -3.78 -2.91
N ASN A 42 5.57 -5.04 -2.83
CA ASN A 42 5.01 -6.13 -3.62
C ASN A 42 3.92 -6.83 -2.82
N TYR A 43 2.65 -6.63 -3.16
CA TYR A 43 1.54 -7.17 -2.36
C TYR A 43 1.36 -8.68 -2.49
N LYS A 44 2.01 -9.33 -3.47
CA LYS A 44 2.01 -10.81 -3.57
C LYS A 44 3.03 -11.45 -2.65
N THR A 45 4.19 -10.81 -2.48
CA THR A 45 5.26 -11.32 -1.61
C THR A 45 5.29 -10.66 -0.24
N MET A 46 4.47 -9.63 -0.02
CA MET A 46 4.45 -8.78 1.18
C MET A 46 5.83 -8.21 1.51
N VAL A 47 6.58 -7.82 0.47
CA VAL A 47 7.94 -7.22 0.58
C VAL A 47 7.86 -5.74 0.33
#